data_AF-A0A522ASR8-F1
#
_entry.id   AF-A0A522ASR8-F1
#
_cell.length_a   1.000
_cell.length_b   1.000
_cell.length_c   1.000
_cell.angle_alpha   90.00
_cell.angle_beta   90.00
_cell.angle_gamma   90.00
#
_symmetry.space_group_name_H-M   'P 1'
#
loop_
_entity.id
_entity.type
_entity.pdbx_description
1 polymer ?
#
loop_
_entity_poly.entity_id
_entity_poly.type
_entity_poly.pdbx_seq_one_letter_code
_entity_poly.pdbx_strand_id
1 'polypeptide(L)'
;MSAGASAVRARPLSRRVAAGVVTRHEAQQVLISDRCLCGAEKRPKKAFCTNCYGLLPAGLRNRLYLGIGNGFEQAYAGSVVELERIHG
;
A
#
# COMPACT_ATOMS: atom_id res chain seq x y z
N MET A 1 -36.99 19.23 15.68
CA MET A 1 -36.05 18.11 15.92
C MET A 1 -35.31 17.84 14.63
N SER A 2 -34.06 18.30 14.53
CA SER A 2 -33.27 18.26 13.29
C SER A 2 -32.60 16.89 13.14
N ALA A 3 -32.97 16.15 12.10
CA ALA A 3 -32.30 14.90 11.74
C ALA A 3 -30.92 15.21 11.14
N GLY A 4 -29.90 14.64 11.75
CA GLY A 4 -28.49 14.90 11.51
C GLY A 4 -28.00 14.52 10.12
N ALA A 5 -27.01 15.29 9.68
CA ALA A 5 -26.24 15.10 8.48
C ALA A 5 -25.71 13.67 8.34
N SER A 6 -25.98 13.05 7.20
CA SER A 6 -25.30 11.83 6.76
C SER A 6 -23.82 12.13 6.56
N ALA A 7 -23.01 11.78 7.55
CA ALA A 7 -21.56 11.72 7.43
C ALA A 7 -21.23 10.64 6.39
N VAL A 8 -20.89 11.07 5.18
CA VAL A 8 -20.20 10.24 4.19
C VAL A 8 -18.84 9.89 4.79
N ARG A 9 -18.79 8.81 5.56
CA ARG A 9 -17.56 8.30 6.15
C ARG A 9 -16.64 7.89 5.00
N ALA A 10 -15.58 8.66 4.78
CA ALA A 10 -14.48 8.28 3.92
C ALA A 10 -14.06 6.85 4.29
N ARG A 11 -14.29 5.91 3.37
CA ARG A 11 -13.88 4.51 3.56
C ARG A 11 -12.36 4.49 3.67
N PRO A 12 -11.77 3.88 4.72
CA PRO A 12 -10.33 3.76 4.81
C PRO A 12 -9.82 2.95 3.61
N LEU A 13 -8.75 3.44 2.98
CA LEU A 13 -8.16 2.86 1.78
C LEU A 13 -7.86 1.36 1.94
N SER A 14 -7.61 0.90 3.18
CA SER A 14 -7.42 -0.49 3.58
C SER A 14 -8.52 -1.45 3.10
N ARG A 15 -9.79 -1.03 3.03
CA ARG A 15 -10.88 -1.91 2.51
C ARG A 15 -10.92 -2.04 0.98
N ARG A 16 -10.24 -1.17 0.23
CA ARG A 16 -10.16 -1.24 -1.24
C ARG A 16 -8.94 -2.05 -1.72
N VAL A 17 -7.88 -2.15 -0.91
CA VAL A 17 -6.64 -2.86 -1.28
C VAL A 17 -6.86 -4.39 -1.39
N ALA A 18 -7.83 -4.95 -0.68
CA ALA A 18 -8.21 -6.36 -0.79
C ALA A 18 -8.76 -6.77 -2.18
N ALA A 19 -9.17 -5.80 -3.02
CA ALA A 19 -9.67 -6.05 -4.38
C ALA A 19 -8.56 -6.01 -5.46
N GLY A 20 -7.29 -5.81 -5.09
CA GLY A 20 -6.17 -5.89 -6.04
C GLY A 20 -6.07 -4.74 -7.05
N VAL A 21 -6.75 -3.61 -6.82
CA VAL A 21 -6.73 -2.47 -7.75
C VAL A 21 -5.97 -1.30 -7.15
N VAL A 22 -4.65 -1.45 -7.02
CA VAL A 22 -3.77 -0.29 -6.87
C VAL A 22 -3.67 0.34 -8.24
N THR A 23 -4.07 1.60 -8.37
CA THR A 23 -3.96 2.33 -9.64
C THR A 23 -2.53 2.78 -9.88
N ARG A 24 -2.20 3.05 -11.16
CA ARG A 24 -0.90 3.63 -11.55
C ARG A 24 -0.58 4.93 -10.81
N HIS A 25 -1.59 5.77 -10.59
CA HIS A 25 -1.43 7.01 -9.84
C HIS A 25 -1.09 6.75 -8.36
N GLU A 26 -1.79 5.83 -7.71
CA GLU A 26 -1.49 5.45 -6.31
C GLU A 26 -0.09 4.83 -6.19
N ALA A 27 0.29 3.97 -7.14
CA ALA A 27 1.64 3.41 -7.20
C ALA A 27 2.72 4.50 -7.30
N GLN A 28 2.48 5.56 -8.09
CA GLN A 28 3.39 6.70 -8.16
C GLN A 28 3.49 7.43 -6.81
N GLN A 29 2.35 7.71 -6.17
CA GLN A 29 2.32 8.37 -4.86
C GLN A 29 3.10 7.58 -3.80
N VAL A 30 2.97 6.25 -3.82
CA VAL A 30 3.74 5.35 -2.97
C VAL A 30 5.24 5.54 -3.19
N LEU A 31 5.71 5.57 -4.44
CA LEU A 31 7.14 5.70 -4.74
C LEU A 31 7.69 7.11 -4.45
N ILE A 32 6.85 8.13 -4.48
CA ILE A 32 7.20 9.52 -4.15
C ILE A 32 7.30 9.72 -2.63
N SER A 33 6.42 9.08 -1.85
CA SER A 33 6.38 9.22 -0.40
C SER A 33 7.68 8.76 0.29
N ASP A 34 8.01 9.39 1.40
CA ASP A 34 9.07 9.05 2.35
C ASP A 34 8.55 8.23 3.54
N ARG A 35 7.26 7.85 3.56
CA ARG A 35 6.64 7.10 4.67
C ARG A 35 6.18 5.71 4.26
N CYS A 36 6.49 4.73 5.10
CA CYS A 36 6.00 3.36 4.98
C CYS A 36 4.59 3.21 5.60
N LEU A 37 3.90 2.12 5.28
CA LEU A 37 2.62 1.77 5.91
C LEU A 37 2.70 1.62 7.43
N CYS A 38 3.85 1.17 7.94
CA CYS A 38 4.09 1.06 9.39
C CYS A 38 4.41 2.42 10.07
N GLY A 39 4.40 3.53 9.32
CA GLY A 39 4.75 4.87 9.82
C GLY A 39 6.25 5.20 9.82
N ALA A 40 7.12 4.21 9.65
CA ALA A 40 8.56 4.44 9.56
C ALA A 40 8.95 5.18 8.27
N GLU A 41 10.06 5.91 8.30
CA GLU A 41 10.63 6.51 7.09
C GLU A 41 11.14 5.44 6.11
N LYS A 42 10.98 5.71 4.82
CA LYS A 42 11.50 4.92 3.72
C LYS A 42 12.19 5.81 2.70
N ARG A 43 13.15 5.23 1.97
CA ARG A 43 13.85 5.94 0.90
C ARG A 43 12.89 6.23 -0.27
N PRO A 44 13.04 7.37 -0.95
CA PRO A 44 12.33 7.65 -2.20
C PRO A 44 12.54 6.52 -3.21
N LYS A 45 11.56 6.28 -4.07
CA LYS A 45 11.55 5.19 -5.08
C LYS A 45 11.53 3.77 -4.49
N LYS A 46 11.27 3.60 -3.20
CA LYS A 46 11.00 2.30 -2.56
C LYS A 46 9.53 2.22 -2.17
N ALA A 47 8.93 1.05 -2.27
CA ALA A 47 7.54 0.85 -1.85
C ALA A 47 7.39 0.82 -0.32
N PHE A 48 8.36 0.23 0.38
CA PHE A 48 8.34 0.02 1.83
C PHE A 48 9.68 0.40 2.48
N CYS A 49 9.70 0.56 3.80
CA CYS A 49 10.95 0.68 4.57
C CYS A 49 11.71 -0.66 4.56
N THR A 50 12.99 -0.64 4.94
CA THR A 50 13.85 -1.83 4.93
C THR A 50 13.28 -2.97 5.78
N ASN A 51 12.67 -2.66 6.93
CA ASN A 51 12.11 -3.66 7.84
C ASN A 51 10.89 -4.37 7.22
N CYS A 52 9.86 -3.60 6.83
CA CYS A 52 8.67 -4.15 6.16
C CYS A 52 9.03 -4.86 4.87
N TYR A 53 9.99 -4.32 4.09
CA TYR A 53 10.46 -5.00 2.89
C TYR A 53 11.07 -6.38 3.22
N GLY A 54 11.84 -6.51 4.30
CA GLY A 54 12.45 -7.77 4.73
C GLY A 54 11.45 -8.82 5.21
N LEU A 55 10.30 -8.39 5.71
CA LEU A 55 9.22 -9.27 6.17
C LEU A 55 8.40 -9.88 5.02
N LEU A 56 8.51 -9.30 3.81
CA LEU A 56 7.78 -9.80 2.66
C LEU A 56 8.40 -11.10 2.09
N PRO A 57 7.57 -12.05 1.64
CA PRO A 57 8.05 -13.24 0.95
C PRO A 57 8.83 -12.85 -0.32
N ALA A 58 9.84 -13.65 -0.66
CA ALA A 58 10.75 -13.37 -1.77
C ALA A 58 10.04 -13.12 -3.11
N GLY A 59 8.93 -13.83 -3.37
CA GLY A 59 8.13 -13.63 -4.58
C GLY A 59 7.53 -12.23 -4.70
N LEU A 60 7.04 -11.65 -3.60
CA LEU A 60 6.51 -10.28 -3.59
C LEU A 60 7.63 -9.24 -3.69
N ARG A 61 8.72 -9.45 -2.95
CA ARG A 61 9.92 -8.59 -2.98
C ARG A 61 10.47 -8.39 -4.39
N ASN A 62 10.54 -9.46 -5.18
CA ASN A 62 11.02 -9.41 -6.55
C ASN A 62 10.05 -8.65 -7.46
N ARG A 63 8.75 -8.85 -7.28
CA ARG A 63 7.73 -8.18 -8.12
C ARG A 63 7.60 -6.69 -7.80
N LEU A 64 7.98 -6.23 -6.61
CA LEU A 64 8.02 -4.80 -6.28
C LEU A 64 9.11 -4.01 -7.03
N TYR A 65 10.05 -4.71 -7.68
CA TYR A 65 11.01 -4.07 -8.59
C TYR A 65 10.50 -3.93 -10.03
N LEU A 66 9.35 -4.53 -10.33
CA LEU A 66 8.70 -4.32 -11.62
C LEU A 66 8.29 -2.85 -11.72
N GLY A 67 8.36 -2.29 -12.93
CA GLY A 67 7.89 -0.94 -13.18
C GLY A 67 6.37 -0.83 -12.98
N ILE A 68 5.89 0.38 -12.71
CA ILE A 68 4.45 0.68 -12.65
C ILE A 68 3.82 0.37 -14.01
N GLY A 69 2.73 -0.40 -14.01
CA GLY A 69 2.07 -0.94 -15.20
C GLY A 69 2.56 -2.32 -15.64
N ASN A 70 3.62 -2.85 -15.02
CA ASN A 70 4.22 -4.15 -15.34
C ASN A 70 4.09 -5.19 -14.22
N GLY A 71 3.15 -5.01 -13.28
CA GLY A 71 2.97 -5.96 -12.17
C GLY A 71 3.26 -5.39 -10.79
N PHE A 72 3.76 -4.16 -10.71
CA PHE A 72 4.05 -3.48 -9.44
C PHE A 72 2.79 -3.33 -8.59
N GLU A 73 1.67 -2.96 -9.22
CA GLU A 73 0.40 -2.70 -8.57
C GLU A 73 -0.13 -3.92 -7.82
N GLN A 74 -0.08 -5.09 -8.48
CA GLN A 74 -0.50 -6.35 -7.87
C GLN A 74 0.48 -6.78 -6.77
N ALA A 75 1.78 -6.56 -6.98
CA ALA A 75 2.79 -6.85 -5.96
C ALA A 75 2.63 -5.97 -4.71
N TYR A 76 2.36 -4.69 -4.90
CA TYR A 76 2.12 -3.73 -3.83
C TYR A 76 0.84 -4.09 -3.07
N ALA A 77 -0.27 -4.35 -3.77
CA ALA A 77 -1.52 -4.78 -3.14
C ALA A 77 -1.34 -6.03 -2.29
N GLY A 78 -0.67 -7.07 -2.81
CA GLY A 78 -0.37 -8.29 -2.06
C GLY A 78 0.56 -8.04 -0.87
N SER A 79 1.52 -7.14 -1.02
CA SER A 79 2.43 -6.76 0.07
C SER A 79 1.72 -6.00 1.19
N VAL A 80 0.75 -5.14 0.86
CA VAL A 80 -0.08 -4.44 1.86
C VAL A 80 -0.87 -5.45 2.68
N VAL A 81 -1.57 -6.37 2.03
CA VAL A 81 -2.34 -7.43 2.73
C VAL A 81 -1.45 -8.24 3.66
N GLU A 82 -0.23 -8.57 3.22
CA GLU A 82 0.71 -9.31 4.04
C GLU A 82 1.22 -8.49 5.24
N LEU A 83 1.57 -7.23 5.02
CA LEU A 83 2.06 -6.34 6.09
C LEU A 83 0.96 -5.98 7.09
N GLU A 84 -0.30 -5.87 6.65
CA GLU A 84 -1.46 -5.69 7.55
C GLU A 84 -1.63 -6.90 8.48
N ARG A 85 -1.31 -8.12 8.05
CA ARG A 85 -1.31 -9.31 8.92
C ARG A 85 -0.19 -9.33 9.94
N ILE A 86 0.92 -8.65 9.65
CA ILE A 86 2.10 -8.62 10.53
C ILE A 86 2.02 -7.46 11.52
N HIS A 87 1.42 -6.34 11.12
CA HIS A 87 1.31 -5.13 11.93
C HIS A 87 -0.05 -4.93 12.62
N GLY A 88 -1.07 -5.71 12.25
CA GLY A 88 -2.39 -5.74 12.89
C GLY A 88 -2.46 -6.75 14.03
#